data_AF-A0A436ZUT7-F1
#
_entry.id   AF-A0A436ZUT7-F1
#
_cell.length_a   1.000
_cell.length_b   1.000
_cell.length_c   1.000
_cell.angle_alpha   90.00
_cell.angle_beta   90.00
_cell.angle_gamma   90.00
#
_symmetry.space_group_name_H-M   'P 1'
#
loop_
_entity.id
_entity.type
_entity.pdbx_description
1 polymer ?
#
loop_
_entity_poly.entity_id
_entity_poly.type
_entity_poly.pdbx_seq_one_letter_code
_entity_poly.pdbx_strand_id
1 'polypeptide(L)'
;MSPPVDLSPSAYLEDHPSVGRGVFASTIIPAGTEILSVADPLICIPDEAHLDTCCHYCMAEATDEASYVNQAYRPPVKLSYCLGCRVVKYCSKY
;
A
#
# COMPACT_ATOMS: atom_id res chain seq x y z
N MET A 1 -9.35 11.47 15.81
CA MET A 1 -8.05 12.11 15.55
C MET A 1 -7.27 11.11 14.73
N SER A 2 -6.83 11.47 13.52
CA SER A 2 -6.01 10.57 12.70
C SER A 2 -4.72 10.24 13.46
N PRO A 3 -4.22 9.00 13.39
CA PRO A 3 -2.95 8.66 14.02
C PRO A 3 -1.84 9.58 13.48
N PRO A 4 -0.87 9.96 14.33
CA PRO A 4 0.26 10.76 13.87
C PRO A 4 0.98 9.99 12.77
N VAL A 5 1.09 10.63 11.61
CA VAL A 5 1.92 10.14 10.51
C VAL A 5 3.37 10.15 11.01
N ASP A 6 4.03 8.99 10.99
CA ASP A 6 5.42 8.90 11.42
C ASP A 6 6.31 9.51 10.33
N LEU A 7 6.80 10.73 10.59
CA LEU A 7 7.66 11.47 9.69
C LEU A 7 9.11 11.16 10.02
N SER A 8 9.94 11.00 8.99
CA SER A 8 11.40 10.93 9.21
C SER A 8 11.91 12.19 9.92
N PRO A 9 13.03 12.12 10.68
CA PRO A 9 13.64 13.28 11.33
C PRO A 9 14.04 14.41 10.37
N SER A 10 14.16 14.10 9.08
CA SER A 10 14.50 15.02 8.01
C SER A 10 13.29 15.75 7.41
N ALA A 11 12.09 15.57 7.99
CA ALA A 11 10.85 16.16 7.50
C ALA A 11 10.04 16.84 8.63
N TYR A 12 9.30 17.89 8.30
CA TYR A 12 8.41 18.60 9.23
C TYR A 12 7.13 19.06 8.56
N LEU A 13 6.10 19.36 9.36
CA LEU A 13 4.84 19.92 8.89
C LEU A 13 4.87 21.44 8.97
N GLU A 14 4.39 22.11 7.93
CA GLU A 14 4.22 23.56 7.90
C GLU A 14 2.96 23.95 7.12
N ASP A 15 2.29 25.01 7.57
CA ASP A 15 1.13 25.59 6.87
C ASP A 15 1.62 26.66 5.87
N HIS A 16 1.35 26.45 4.59
CA HIS A 16 1.70 27.37 3.52
C HIS A 16 0.48 28.18 3.06
N PRO A 17 0.59 29.52 2.93
CA PRO A 17 -0.55 30.40 2.66
C PRO A 17 -1.37 30.06 1.41
N SER A 18 -0.74 29.49 0.38
CA SER A 18 -1.41 29.18 -0.90
C SER A 18 -1.83 27.72 -1.09
N VAL A 19 -1.31 26.78 -0.28
CA VAL A 19 -1.55 25.34 -0.49
C VAL A 19 -1.98 24.59 0.76
N GLY A 20 -2.12 25.28 1.89
CA GLY A 20 -2.48 24.67 3.17
C GLY A 20 -1.30 23.92 3.79
N ARG A 21 -1.58 22.84 4.51
CA ARG A 21 -0.57 22.07 5.26
C ARG A 21 0.24 21.16 4.34
N GLY A 22 1.55 21.28 4.39
CA GLY A 22 2.50 20.44 3.65
C GLY A 22 3.55 19.78 4.55
N VAL A 23 4.29 18.84 3.96
CA VAL A 23 5.50 18.23 4.56
C VAL A 23 6.71 18.78 3.82
N PHE A 24 7.70 19.28 4.58
CA PHE A 24 8.88 19.95 4.05
C PHE A 24 10.15 19.29 4.57
N ALA A 25 11.22 19.31 3.76
CA ALA A 25 12.52 18.79 4.16
C ALA A 25 13.24 19.79 5.08
N SER A 26 13.74 19.32 6.23
CA SER A 26 14.58 20.11 7.13
C SER A 26 16.07 20.07 6.75
N THR A 27 16.47 19.07 5.96
CA THR A 27 17.85 18.82 5.53
C THR A 27 17.90 18.27 4.11
N ILE A 28 19.10 18.15 3.54
CA ILE A 28 19.30 17.47 2.24
C ILE A 28 19.03 15.98 2.43
N ILE A 29 18.07 15.44 1.68
CA ILE A 29 17.69 14.02 1.71
C ILE A 29 18.38 13.28 0.55
N PRO A 30 19.26 12.30 0.82
CA PRO A 30 19.89 11.50 -0.23
C PRO A 30 18.88 10.67 -1.02
N ALA A 31 19.18 10.39 -2.28
CA ALA A 31 18.36 9.52 -3.14
C ALA A 31 18.18 8.12 -2.51
N GLY A 32 16.93 7.63 -2.54
CA GLY A 32 16.55 6.32 -1.96
C GLY A 32 16.30 6.33 -0.45
N THR A 33 16.40 7.49 0.21
CA THR A 33 16.04 7.61 1.64
C THR A 33 14.52 7.56 1.81
N GLU A 34 14.03 6.75 2.74
CA GLU A 34 12.61 6.72 3.11
C GLU A 34 12.23 7.99 3.86
N ILE A 35 11.20 8.69 3.38
CA ILE A 35 10.72 9.98 3.95
C ILE A 35 9.48 9.75 4.82
N LEU A 36 8.63 8.81 4.42
CA LEU A 36 7.34 8.49 5.01
C LEU A 36 7.03 7.01 4.79
N SER A 37 6.54 6.35 5.84
CA SER A 37 5.96 5.00 5.78
C SER A 37 4.62 4.99 6.49
N VAL A 38 3.60 4.36 5.90
CA VAL A 38 2.27 4.21 6.48
C VAL A 38 1.95 2.72 6.54
N ALA A 39 2.28 2.10 7.67
CA ALA A 39 2.12 0.67 7.86
C ALA A 39 0.65 0.22 7.95
N ASP A 40 -0.22 1.08 8.50
CA ASP A 40 -1.65 0.80 8.70
C ASP A 40 -2.47 1.95 8.11
N PRO A 41 -2.84 1.90 6.82
CA PRO A 41 -3.65 2.94 6.19
C PRO A 41 -5.06 2.92 6.76
N LEU A 42 -5.66 4.11 6.95
CA LEU A 42 -7.03 4.22 7.48
C LEU A 42 -8.05 3.42 6.65
N ILE A 43 -7.93 3.51 5.32
CA ILE A 43 -8.69 2.72 4.35
C ILE A 43 -7.76 2.45 3.16
N CYS A 44 -7.67 1.20 2.74
CA CYS A 44 -7.03 0.81 1.49
C CYS A 44 -7.91 -0.26 0.83
N ILE A 45 -8.38 0.01 -0.39
CA ILE A 45 -9.26 -0.89 -1.15
C ILE A 45 -8.75 -0.96 -2.60
N PRO A 46 -8.84 -2.13 -3.26
CA PRO A 46 -8.62 -2.20 -4.70
C PRO A 46 -9.65 -1.33 -5.43
N ASP A 47 -9.24 -0.71 -6.53
CA ASP A 47 -10.21 -0.08 -7.43
C ASP A 47 -11.01 -1.14 -8.20
N GLU A 48 -12.00 -0.69 -8.97
CA GLU A 48 -12.89 -1.58 -9.73
C GLU A 48 -12.17 -2.49 -10.72
N ALA A 49 -11.11 -1.99 -11.38
CA ALA A 49 -10.34 -2.77 -12.35
C ALA A 49 -9.54 -3.89 -11.69
N HIS A 50 -9.19 -3.74 -10.41
CA HIS A 50 -8.38 -4.69 -9.66
C HIS A 50 -9.17 -5.53 -8.67
N LEU A 51 -10.50 -5.40 -8.58
CA LEU A 51 -11.34 -6.24 -7.70
C LEU A 51 -11.19 -7.74 -7.99
N ASP A 52 -10.95 -8.09 -9.25
CA ASP A 52 -10.80 -9.47 -9.69
C ASP A 52 -9.37 -10.00 -9.61
N THR A 53 -8.37 -9.14 -9.53
CA THR A 53 -6.97 -9.55 -9.57
C THR A 53 -6.23 -9.31 -8.26
N CYS A 54 -6.76 -8.50 -7.33
CA CYS A 54 -6.10 -8.21 -6.06
C CYS A 54 -6.84 -8.78 -4.86
N CYS A 55 -6.07 -9.21 -3.87
CA CYS A 55 -6.58 -9.48 -2.53
C CYS A 55 -7.06 -8.16 -1.90
N HIS A 56 -8.32 -8.13 -1.45
CA HIS A 56 -8.93 -6.95 -0.83
C HIS A 56 -8.28 -6.53 0.49
N TYR A 57 -7.56 -7.44 1.15
CA TYR A 57 -6.87 -7.17 2.42
C TYR A 57 -5.41 -6.72 2.21
N CYS A 58 -4.60 -7.55 1.55
CA CYS A 58 -3.15 -7.32 1.45
C CYS A 58 -2.69 -6.71 0.12
N MET A 59 -3.61 -6.42 -0.81
CA MET A 59 -3.34 -5.90 -2.15
C MET A 59 -2.44 -6.80 -3.02
N ALA A 60 -2.19 -8.05 -2.61
CA ALA A 60 -1.43 -9.00 -3.42
C ALA A 60 -2.21 -9.35 -4.69
N GLU A 61 -1.55 -9.20 -5.82
CA GLU A 61 -2.10 -9.58 -7.12
C GLU A 61 -2.07 -11.11 -7.31
N ALA A 62 -3.10 -11.63 -7.96
CA ALA A 62 -3.20 -13.02 -8.36
C ALA A 62 -2.11 -13.32 -9.39
N THR A 63 -1.43 -14.44 -9.21
CA THR A 63 -0.38 -14.90 -10.14
C THR A 63 -0.67 -16.35 -10.51
N ASP A 64 -0.83 -16.62 -11.80
CA ASP A 64 -1.21 -17.96 -12.28
C ASP A 64 -0.06 -18.98 -12.23
N GLU A 65 1.20 -18.54 -12.24
CA GLU A 65 2.39 -19.39 -12.28
C GLU A 65 3.49 -18.82 -11.35
N ALA A 66 4.33 -19.67 -10.78
CA ALA A 66 5.53 -19.22 -10.07
C ALA A 66 6.47 -18.56 -11.10
N SER A 67 6.83 -17.28 -10.90
CA SER A 67 7.66 -16.51 -11.83
C SER A 67 8.88 -17.30 -12.33
N TYR A 68 8.95 -17.49 -13.65
CA TYR A 68 10.08 -18.18 -14.29
C TYR A 68 11.31 -17.26 -14.39
N VAL A 69 12.44 -17.81 -13.94
CA VAL A 69 13.85 -17.40 -14.12
C VAL A 69 14.24 -15.99 -13.61
N ASN A 70 15.04 -15.96 -12.53
CA ASN A 70 15.68 -14.80 -11.88
C ASN A 70 14.88 -13.96 -10.88
N GLN A 71 13.68 -14.37 -10.49
CA GLN A 71 12.99 -13.79 -9.32
C GLN A 71 13.06 -14.73 -8.13
N ALA A 72 13.24 -14.18 -6.92
CA ALA A 72 13.10 -14.95 -5.68
C ALA A 72 11.73 -15.65 -5.71
N TYR A 73 11.71 -16.96 -5.49
CA TYR A 73 10.49 -17.77 -5.56
C TYR A 73 9.38 -17.13 -4.72
N ARG A 74 8.28 -16.77 -5.37
CA ARG A 74 7.03 -16.36 -4.72
C ARG A 74 5.99 -17.41 -5.04
N PRO A 75 5.35 -18.02 -4.02
CA PRO A 75 4.29 -18.99 -4.26
C PRO A 75 3.14 -18.30 -4.99
N PRO A 76 2.48 -18.97 -5.95
CA PRO A 76 1.39 -18.37 -6.70
C PRO A 76 0.23 -17.98 -5.77
N VAL A 77 -0.26 -16.77 -5.92
CA VAL A 77 -1.37 -16.23 -5.13
C VAL A 77 -2.68 -16.60 -5.81
N LYS A 78 -3.41 -17.55 -5.21
CA LYS A 78 -4.77 -17.90 -5.64
C LYS A 78 -5.80 -17.13 -4.84
N LEU A 79 -6.70 -16.47 -5.54
CA LEU A 79 -7.76 -15.68 -4.93
C LEU A 79 -9.09 -16.43 -4.88
N SER A 80 -9.85 -16.21 -3.81
CA SER A 80 -11.22 -16.73 -3.64
C SER A 80 -12.18 -15.59 -3.35
N TYR A 81 -13.34 -15.61 -4.00
CA TYR A 81 -14.38 -14.59 -3.77
C TYR A 81 -15.03 -14.76 -2.40
N CYS A 82 -15.45 -13.64 -1.81
CA CYS A 82 -16.39 -13.61 -0.70
C CYS A 82 -17.70 -14.29 -1.09
N LEU A 83 -18.16 -15.28 -0.33
CA LEU A 83 -19.40 -15.99 -0.63
C LEU A 83 -20.67 -15.14 -0.38
N GLY A 84 -20.57 -14.09 0.44
CA GLY A 84 -21.65 -13.17 0.74
C GLY A 84 -21.91 -12.16 -0.39
N CYS A 85 -20.92 -11.29 -0.67
CA CYS A 85 -21.09 -10.25 -1.69
C CYS A 85 -20.71 -10.70 -3.10
N ARG A 86 -19.83 -11.70 -3.26
CA ARG A 86 -19.28 -12.16 -4.56
C ARG A 86 -18.57 -11.07 -5.37
N VAL A 87 -18.15 -9.99 -4.72
CA VAL A 87 -17.42 -8.88 -5.35
C VAL A 87 -15.93 -8.98 -5.00
N VAL A 88 -15.60 -8.91 -3.72
CA VAL A 88 -14.20 -8.87 -3.26
C VAL A 88 -13.58 -10.26 -3.20
N LYS A 89 -12.26 -10.31 -3.32
CA LYS A 89 -11.44 -11.52 -3.28
C LYS A 89 -10.41 -11.49 -2.16
N TYR A 90 -10.01 -12.68 -1.69
CA TYR A 90 -8.97 -12.84 -0.67
C TYR A 90 -8.00 -13.97 -1.04
N CYS A 91 -6.72 -13.80 -0.69
CA CYS A 91 -5.67 -14.83 -0.85
C CYS A 91 -5.65 -15.85 0.30
N SER A 92 -6.29 -15.53 1.42
CA SER A 92 -6.34 -16.33 2.65
C SER A 92 -7.69 -16.17 3.33
N LYS A 93 -7.98 -17.08 4.27
CA LYS A 93 -9.12 -16.94 5.19
C LYS A 93 -8.83 -16.00 6.36
N TYR A 94 -7.55 -15.66 6.55
CA TYR A 94 -7.00 -14.85 7.62
C TYR A 94 -6.48 -13.54 7.05
#